data_AF-A0A2D9T515-F1
#
_entry.id   AF-A0A2D9T515-F1
#
_cell.length_a   1.000
_cell.length_b   1.000
_cell.length_c   1.000
_cell.angle_alpha   90.00
_cell.angle_beta   90.00
_cell.angle_gamma   90.00
#
_symmetry.space_group_name_H-M   'P 1'
#
loop_
_entity.id
_entity.type
_entity.pdbx_description
1 polymer ?
#
loop_
_entity_poly.entity_id
_entity_poly.type
_entity_poly.pdbx_seq_one_letter_code
_entity_poly.pdbx_strand_id
1 'polypeptide(L)'
;MEMSLGYMEETVDAMGGKGYAVERLCAHYDDASTITGHTFVLTRESVELRMETVVHPEEGERYFLELVNYHGLWSHCFELDSWKHRPDRIEFKYQPRADGSGGLAFTIKFDES
;
A
#
# COMPACT_ATOMS: atom_id res chain seq x y z
N MET A 1 -3.32 -15.34 3.33
CA MET A 1 -4.45 -14.41 3.40
C MET A 1 -4.66 -13.87 1.99
N GLU A 2 -5.91 -13.70 1.58
CA GLU A 2 -6.26 -13.10 0.30
C GLU A 2 -6.05 -11.58 0.38
N MET A 3 -5.70 -10.94 -0.74
CA MET A 3 -5.60 -9.48 -0.78
C MET A 3 -6.99 -8.87 -0.67
N SER A 4 -7.14 -7.89 0.21
CA SER A 4 -8.38 -7.14 0.40
C SER A 4 -8.09 -5.81 1.11
N LEU A 5 -9.05 -4.90 1.07
CA LEU A 5 -9.07 -3.70 1.91
C LEU A 5 -8.87 -4.05 3.39
N GLY A 6 -9.56 -5.08 3.89
CA GLY A 6 -9.39 -5.51 5.27
C GLY A 6 -7.96 -5.97 5.59
N TYR A 7 -7.30 -6.69 4.67
CA TYR A 7 -5.89 -7.05 4.85
C TYR A 7 -4.97 -5.82 4.78
N MET A 8 -5.34 -4.80 3.99
CA MET A 8 -4.61 -3.54 3.90
C MET A 8 -4.70 -2.77 5.22
N GLU A 9 -5.90 -2.70 5.80
CA GLU A 9 -6.16 -2.11 7.11
C GLU A 9 -5.37 -2.81 8.21
N GLU A 10 -5.36 -4.15 8.25
CA GLU A 10 -4.52 -4.92 9.19
C GLU A 10 -3.03 -4.60 9.04
N THR A 11 -2.57 -4.44 7.80
CA THR A 11 -1.17 -4.09 7.50
C THR A 11 -0.83 -2.69 8.00
N VAL A 12 -1.72 -1.73 7.75
CA VAL A 12 -1.61 -0.34 8.19
C VAL A 12 -1.64 -0.22 9.72
N ASP A 13 -2.53 -0.96 10.38
CA ASP A 13 -2.61 -1.01 11.84
C ASP A 13 -1.33 -1.58 12.46
N ALA A 14 -0.77 -2.63 11.85
CA ALA A 14 0.51 -3.18 12.26
C ALA A 14 1.66 -2.18 12.10
N MET A 15 1.68 -1.39 11.02
CA MET A 15 2.63 -0.29 10.87
C MET A 15 2.43 0.81 11.93
N GLY A 16 1.18 1.11 12.29
CA GLY A 16 0.86 1.97 13.43
C GLY A 16 1.49 1.46 14.74
N GLY A 17 1.38 0.17 15.01
CA GLY A 17 2.07 -0.51 16.13
C GLY A 17 3.60 -0.46 16.08
N LYS A 18 4.19 -0.12 14.91
CA LYS A 18 5.64 0.08 14.70
C LYS A 18 6.03 1.56 14.65
N GLY A 19 5.17 2.44 15.16
CA GLY A 19 5.46 3.87 15.36
C GLY A 19 5.20 4.75 14.14
N TYR A 20 4.50 4.26 13.12
CA TYR A 20 3.99 5.11 12.04
C TYR A 20 2.73 5.85 12.52
N ALA A 21 2.66 7.15 12.28
CA ALA A 21 1.40 7.87 12.34
C ALA A 21 0.57 7.50 11.09
N VAL A 22 -0.73 7.24 11.30
CA VAL A 22 -1.63 6.75 10.28
C VAL A 22 -2.78 7.73 10.07
N GLU A 23 -2.87 8.28 8.86
CA GLU A 23 -4.04 9.02 8.38
C GLU A 23 -4.83 8.14 7.40
N ARG A 24 -6.16 8.11 7.56
CA ARG A 24 -7.08 7.33 6.73
C ARG A 24 -8.00 8.29 5.98
N LEU A 25 -8.00 8.19 4.67
CA LEU A 25 -8.75 9.03 3.75
C LEU A 25 -9.67 8.15 2.91
N CYS A 26 -10.85 8.69 2.60
CA CYS A 26 -11.81 8.06 1.71
C CYS A 26 -12.24 9.09 0.66
N ALA A 27 -12.17 8.72 -0.61
CA ALA A 27 -12.57 9.55 -1.72
C ALA A 27 -13.38 8.74 -2.74
N HIS A 28 -14.19 9.43 -3.54
CA HIS A 28 -14.90 8.85 -4.66
C HIS A 28 -14.25 9.32 -5.97
N TYR A 29 -14.06 8.38 -6.91
CA TYR A 29 -13.37 8.65 -8.19
C TYR A 29 -14.29 8.78 -9.38
N ASP A 30 -15.59 8.67 -9.15
CA ASP A 30 -16.65 8.90 -10.12
C ASP A 30 -17.79 9.74 -9.52
N ASP A 31 -18.53 10.42 -10.39
CA ASP A 31 -19.66 11.26 -10.00
C ASP A 31 -20.81 10.45 -9.38
N ALA A 32 -20.91 9.17 -9.72
CA ALA A 32 -21.89 8.26 -9.15
C ALA A 32 -21.47 7.68 -7.79
N SER A 33 -20.24 7.99 -7.33
CA SER A 33 -19.67 7.51 -6.07
C SER A 33 -19.70 5.99 -5.92
N THR A 34 -19.52 5.29 -7.04
CA THR A 34 -19.43 3.83 -7.09
C THR A 34 -17.99 3.33 -6.99
N ILE A 35 -17.03 4.15 -7.41
CA ILE A 35 -15.59 3.87 -7.31
C ILE A 35 -15.07 4.58 -6.07
N THR A 36 -14.60 3.80 -5.10
CA THR A 36 -14.15 4.35 -3.81
C THR A 36 -12.66 4.07 -3.60
N GLY A 37 -11.89 5.11 -3.33
CA GLY A 37 -10.49 5.04 -2.95
C GLY A 37 -10.33 5.13 -1.43
N HIS A 38 -9.76 4.10 -0.83
CA HIS A 38 -9.34 4.06 0.57
C HIS A 38 -7.84 4.29 0.64
N THR A 39 -7.44 5.51 1.02
CA THR A 39 -6.04 5.91 1.07
C THR A 39 -5.54 5.95 2.51
N PHE A 40 -4.37 5.35 2.74
CA PHE A 40 -3.67 5.31 4.01
C PHE A 40 -2.34 6.05 3.87
N VAL A 41 -2.18 7.17 4.58
CA VAL A 41 -0.92 7.91 4.63
C VAL A 41 -0.18 7.53 5.91
N LEU A 42 1.02 6.99 5.74
CA LEU A 42 1.85 6.44 6.81
C LEU A 42 3.11 7.29 6.94
N THR A 43 3.29 7.93 8.09
CA THR A 43 4.42 8.84 8.33
C THR A 43 5.25 8.43 9.54
N ARG A 44 6.58 8.48 9.40
CA ARG A 44 7.53 8.25 10.49
C ARG A 44 8.89 8.87 10.17
N GLU A 45 9.34 9.85 10.94
CA GLU A 45 10.62 10.54 10.72
C GLU A 45 10.78 11.03 9.26
N SER A 46 11.78 10.52 8.52
CA SER A 46 12.02 10.83 7.10
C SER A 46 11.29 9.86 6.14
N VAL A 47 10.19 9.27 6.59
CA VAL A 47 9.38 8.34 5.81
C VAL A 47 7.95 8.84 5.71
N GLU A 48 7.45 8.89 4.47
CA GLU A 48 6.06 9.05 4.11
C GLU A 48 5.74 8.05 2.99
N LEU A 49 4.76 7.20 3.25
CA LEU A 49 4.23 6.21 2.31
C LEU A 49 2.75 6.46 2.12
N ARG A 50 2.25 6.23 0.92
CA ARG A 50 0.82 6.18 0.66
C ARG A 50 0.45 4.81 0.12
N MET A 51 -0.46 4.16 0.82
CA MET A 51 -1.05 2.90 0.41
C MET A 51 -2.49 3.17 0.04
N GLU A 52 -2.97 2.55 -1.02
CA GLU A 52 -4.33 2.78 -1.49
C GLU A 52 -5.00 1.48 -1.94
N THR A 53 -6.27 1.32 -1.57
CA THR A 53 -7.17 0.33 -2.16
C THR A 53 -8.28 1.04 -2.92
N VAL A 54 -8.39 0.78 -4.22
CA VAL A 54 -9.49 1.25 -5.06
C VAL A 54 -10.49 0.13 -5.25
N VAL A 55 -11.73 0.37 -4.85
CA VAL A 55 -12.84 -0.57 -4.98
C VAL A 55 -13.67 -0.19 -6.20
N HIS A 56 -13.63 -1.02 -7.23
CA HIS A 56 -14.45 -0.87 -8.43
C HIS A 56 -15.55 -1.96 -8.45
N PRO A 57 -16.81 -1.61 -8.75
CA PRO A 57 -17.92 -2.58 -8.70
C PRO A 57 -17.78 -3.73 -9.70
N GLU A 58 -17.12 -3.49 -10.84
CA GLU A 58 -16.96 -4.49 -11.91
C GLU A 58 -15.55 -5.10 -11.97
N GLU A 59 -14.52 -4.35 -11.56
CA GLU A 59 -13.12 -4.77 -11.68
C GLU A 59 -12.58 -5.36 -10.37
N GLY A 60 -13.33 -5.22 -9.27
CA GLY A 60 -12.91 -5.64 -7.94
C GLY A 60 -11.98 -4.62 -7.29
N GLU A 61 -11.12 -5.13 -6.39
CA GLU A 61 -10.19 -4.31 -5.63
C GLU A 61 -8.81 -4.26 -6.29
N ARG A 62 -8.25 -3.05 -6.39
CA ARG A 62 -6.88 -2.80 -6.88
C ARG A 62 -6.08 -2.09 -5.82
N TYR A 63 -4.81 -2.44 -5.70
CA TYR A 63 -3.97 -2.03 -4.57
C TYR A 63 -2.73 -1.31 -5.07
N PHE A 64 -2.35 -0.23 -4.39
CA PHE A 64 -1.27 0.62 -4.83
C PHE A 64 -0.35 1.03 -3.68
N LEU A 65 0.91 1.29 -4.03
CA LEU A 65 1.90 1.86 -3.14
C LEU A 65 2.62 3.02 -3.84
N GLU A 66 2.74 4.12 -3.11
CA GLU A 66 3.56 5.29 -3.46
C GLU A 66 4.59 5.52 -2.35
N LEU A 67 5.87 5.61 -2.73
CA LEU A 67 6.90 6.12 -1.84
C LEU A 67 6.92 7.64 -1.99
N VAL A 68 6.17 8.37 -1.16
CA VAL A 68 6.18 9.84 -1.21
C VAL A 68 7.56 10.37 -0.82
N ASN A 69 8.12 9.81 0.26
CA ASN A 69 9.51 9.98 0.64
C ASN A 69 9.93 8.79 1.52
N TYR A 70 10.96 8.04 1.13
CA TYR A 70 11.51 6.96 1.95
C TYR A 70 13.03 7.13 2.02
N HIS A 71 13.50 7.89 3.00
CA HIS A 71 14.93 8.24 3.13
C HIS A 71 15.52 8.86 1.85
N GLY A 72 14.75 9.73 1.18
CA GLY A 72 15.16 10.38 -0.07
C GLY A 72 14.87 9.56 -1.35
N LEU A 73 14.36 8.34 -1.22
CA LEU A 73 13.77 7.60 -2.35
C LEU A 73 12.31 8.02 -2.53
N TRP A 74 11.89 8.16 -3.78
CA TRP A 74 10.48 8.38 -4.13
C TRP A 74 10.08 7.51 -5.31
N SER A 75 8.79 7.22 -5.40
CA SER A 75 8.17 6.56 -6.54
C SER A 75 6.78 7.14 -6.74
N HIS A 76 6.30 7.16 -7.99
CA HIS A 76 4.88 7.37 -8.24
C HIS A 76 4.05 6.18 -7.72
N CYS A 77 2.74 6.38 -7.63
CA CYS A 77 1.79 5.36 -7.25
C CYS A 77 1.79 4.22 -8.28
N PHE A 78 2.18 3.00 -7.87
CA PHE A 78 2.22 1.82 -8.73
C PHE A 78 1.32 0.72 -8.18
N GLU A 79 0.66 0.01 -9.10
CA GLU A 79 -0.19 -1.13 -8.78
C GLU A 79 0.65 -2.32 -8.28
N LEU A 80 0.15 -2.95 -7.23
CA LEU A 80 0.74 -4.13 -6.61
C LEU A 80 0.17 -5.40 -7.24
N ASP A 81 1.06 -6.36 -7.51
CA ASP A 81 0.67 -7.75 -7.72
C ASP A 81 0.31 -8.42 -6.39
N SER A 82 1.10 -8.15 -5.34
CA SER A 82 0.83 -8.65 -4.00
C SER A 82 1.58 -7.91 -2.91
N TRP A 83 1.10 -8.01 -1.66
CA TRP A 83 1.92 -7.70 -0.49
C TRP A 83 1.78 -8.77 0.58
N LYS A 84 2.78 -8.84 1.46
CA LYS A 84 2.81 -9.78 2.59
C LYS A 84 3.32 -9.08 3.83
N HIS A 85 2.42 -8.87 4.78
CA HIS A 85 2.78 -8.48 6.13
C HIS A 85 3.27 -9.70 6.93
N ARG A 86 4.44 -9.55 7.56
CA ARG A 86 5.08 -10.50 8.48
C ARG A 86 5.52 -9.77 9.76
N PRO A 87 5.80 -10.49 10.87
CA PRO A 87 6.17 -9.84 12.12
C PRO A 87 7.38 -8.89 12.04
N ASP A 88 8.34 -9.20 11.17
CA ASP A 88 9.62 -8.49 11.01
C ASP A 88 9.67 -7.56 9.78
N ARG A 89 8.72 -7.68 8.86
CA ARG A 89 8.76 -6.94 7.59
C ARG A 89 7.43 -6.91 6.86
N ILE A 90 7.32 -5.99 5.91
CA ILE A 90 6.31 -6.03 4.86
C ILE A 90 7.03 -6.10 3.51
N GLU A 91 6.62 -7.04 2.67
CA GLU A 91 7.11 -7.19 1.30
C GLU A 91 6.00 -6.82 0.32
N PHE A 92 6.23 -5.78 -0.48
CA PHE A 92 5.36 -5.33 -1.56
C PHE A 92 5.95 -5.79 -2.89
N LYS A 93 5.13 -6.39 -3.75
CA LYS A 93 5.49 -6.84 -5.09
C LYS A 93 4.68 -6.08 -6.11
N TYR A 94 5.38 -5.45 -7.03
CA TYR A 94 4.75 -4.73 -8.14
C TYR A 94 4.42 -5.69 -9.28
N GLN A 95 3.40 -5.33 -10.05
CA GLN A 95 3.01 -6.12 -11.22
C GLN A 95 4.20 -6.27 -12.20
N PRO A 96 4.55 -7.50 -12.60
CA PRO A 96 5.59 -7.70 -13.61
C PRO A 96 5.13 -7.11 -14.94
N ARG A 97 6.09 -6.78 -15.80
CA ARG A 97 5.78 -6.34 -17.17
C ARG A 97 4.97 -7.43 -17.89
N ALA A 98 4.15 -7.02 -18.86
CA ALA A 98 3.33 -7.95 -19.65
C ALA A 98 4.13 -9.04 -20.39
N ASP A 99 5.44 -8.83 -20.59
CA ASP A 99 6.37 -9.81 -21.16
C ASP A 99 6.89 -10.85 -20.14
N GLY A 100 6.44 -10.78 -18.88
CA GLY A 100 6.83 -11.68 -17.79
C GLY A 100 8.27 -11.47 -17.28
N SER A 101 8.99 -10.46 -17.76
CA SER A 101 10.36 -10.18 -17.34
C SER A 101 10.41 -9.18 -16.17
N GLY A 102 11.05 -9.61 -15.08
CA GLY A 102 11.36 -8.77 -13.92
C GLY A 102 10.16 -8.47 -13.00
N GLY A 103 10.26 -8.92 -11.75
CA GLY A 103 9.40 -8.46 -10.66
C GLY A 103 10.19 -7.54 -9.75
N LEU A 104 9.67 -6.33 -9.52
CA LEU A 104 10.22 -5.42 -8.51
C LEU A 104 9.54 -5.73 -7.18
N ALA A 105 10.33 -5.74 -6.11
CA ALA A 105 9.80 -5.79 -4.76
C ALA A 105 10.39 -4.66 -3.92
N PHE A 106 9.54 -4.07 -3.07
CA PHE A 106 9.95 -3.12 -2.04
C PHE A 106 9.66 -3.76 -0.69
N THR A 107 10.67 -3.81 0.18
CA THR A 107 10.56 -4.46 1.48
C THR A 107 10.91 -3.48 2.59
N ILE A 108 9.95 -3.27 3.49
CA ILE A 108 10.14 -2.50 4.72
C ILE A 108 10.47 -3.50 5.81
N LYS A 109 11.65 -3.38 6.42
CA LYS A 109 11.99 -4.14 7.63
C LYS A 109 11.63 -3.32 8.86
N PHE A 110 11.09 -3.98 9.86
CA PHE A 110 10.93 -3.42 11.19
C PHE A 110 12.13 -3.83 12.02
N ASP A 111 12.71 -2.88 12.75
CA ASP A 111 13.74 -3.20 13.72
C ASP A 111 13.14 -4.13 14.80
N GLU A 112 13.96 -5.06 15.30
CA GLU A 112 13.63 -5.84 16.48
C GLU A 112 13.64 -4.88 17.67
N SER A 113 12.45 -4.52 18.16
CA SER A 113 12.24 -3.77 19.40
C SER A 113 12.54 -4.62 20.61
#